data_AF-A0A2V7JQK4-F1
#
_entry.id   AF-A0A2V7JQK4-F1
#
_cell.length_a   1.000
_cell.length_b   1.000
_cell.length_c   1.000
_cell.angle_alpha   90.00
_cell.angle_beta   90.00
_cell.angle_gamma   90.00
#
_symmetry.space_group_name_H-M   'P 1'
#
loop_
_entity.id
_entity.type
_entity.pdbx_description
1 polymer ?
#
loop_
_entity_poly.entity_id
_entity_poly.type
_entity_poly.pdbx_seq_one_letter_code
_entity_poly.pdbx_strand_id
1 'polypeptide(L)' 'SSRAPSALYKLGLLAEQRGDKAAARQYFSRVIGSYPRSQEANLARDKLQRLGR' A
#
# COMPACT_ATOMS: atom_id res chain seq x y z
N SER A 1 -0.66 14.49 12.47
CA SER A 1 0.43 13.55 12.16
C SER A 1 0.18 12.78 10.88
N SER A 2 0.80 13.21 9.78
CA SER A 2 0.70 12.60 8.45
C SER A 2 1.50 11.29 8.30
N ARG A 3 1.55 10.45 9.36
CA ARG A 3 2.36 9.21 9.40
C ARG A 3 1.52 7.94 9.25
N ALA A 4 0.20 8.05 9.44
CA ALA A 4 -0.73 6.94 9.29
C ALA A 4 -0.75 6.31 7.88
N PRO A 5 -0.81 7.10 6.78
CA PRO A 5 -0.68 6.53 5.43
C PRO A 5 0.70 5.88 5.20
N SER A 6 1.76 6.45 5.76
CA SER A 6 3.12 5.95 5.60
C SER A 6 3.35 4.61 6.29
N ALA A 7 2.73 4.41 7.46
CA ALA A 7 2.78 3.15 8.19
C ALA A 7 2.06 2.02 7.43
N LEU A 8 0.84 2.28 6.94
CA LEU A 8 0.07 1.34 6.14
C LEU A 8 0.78 0.97 4.84
N TYR A 9 1.40 1.94 4.16
CA TYR A 9 2.18 1.68 2.96
C TYR A 9 3.40 0.80 3.25
N LYS A 10 4.14 1.07 4.32
CA LYS A 10 5.27 0.21 4.75
C LYS A 10 4.84 -1.21 5.10
N LEU A 11 3.67 -1.40 5.72
CA LEU A 11 3.11 -2.74 5.96
C LEU A 11 2.85 -3.49 4.65
N GLY A 12 2.33 -2.79 3.63
CA GLY A 12 2.17 -3.36 2.28
C GLY A 12 3.50 -3.74 1.63
N LEU A 13 4.53 -2.89 1.78
CA LEU A 13 5.88 -3.21 1.30
C LEU A 13 6.48 -4.42 2.00
N LEU A 14 6.34 -4.54 3.32
CA LEU A 14 6.83 -5.69 4.08
C LEU A 14 6.14 -6.98 3.64
N ALA A 15 4.83 -6.93 3.39
CA ALA A 15 4.08 -8.06 2.85
C ALA A 15 4.58 -8.44 1.45
N GLU A 16 4.81 -7.47 0.56
CA GLU A 16 5.41 -7.70 -0.76
C GLU A 16 6.79 -8.38 -0.63
N GLN A 17 7.66 -7.88 0.25
CA GLN A 17 8.99 -8.45 0.47
C GLN A 17 8.95 -9.87 1.03
N ARG A 18 7.91 -10.23 1.79
CA ARG A 18 7.67 -11.60 2.26
C ARG A 18 7.13 -12.52 1.16
N GLY A 19 6.83 -12.00 -0.03
CA GLY A 19 6.17 -12.74 -1.10
C GLY A 19 4.64 -12.82 -0.96
N ASP A 20 4.08 -12.19 0.08
CA ASP A 20 2.65 -12.23 0.39
C ASP A 20 1.92 -11.13 -0.38
N LYS A 21 1.73 -11.39 -1.68
CA LYS A 21 1.04 -10.46 -2.60
C LYS A 21 -0.40 -10.17 -2.16
N ALA A 22 -1.07 -11.11 -1.51
CA ALA A 22 -2.44 -10.95 -1.03
C ALA A 22 -2.51 -9.93 0.10
N ALA A 23 -1.66 -10.09 1.12
CA ALA A 23 -1.54 -9.12 2.20
C ALA A 23 -1.07 -7.75 1.69
N ALA A 24 -0.10 -7.71 0.78
CA ALA A 24 0.37 -6.45 0.18
C ALA A 24 -0.77 -5.69 -0.50
N ARG A 25 -1.60 -6.40 -1.29
CA ARG A 25 -2.77 -5.80 -1.95
C ARG A 25 -3.77 -5.22 -0.94
N GLN A 26 -4.03 -5.93 0.16
CA GLN A 26 -4.93 -5.47 1.22
C GLN A 26 -4.43 -4.16 1.85
N TYR A 27 -3.15 -4.10 2.24
CA TYR A 27 -2.57 -2.90 2.86
C TYR A 27 -2.55 -1.70 1.91
N PHE A 28 -2.16 -1.91 0.65
CA PHE A 28 -2.17 -0.84 -0.35
C PHE A 28 -3.59 -0.35 -0.66
N SER A 29 -4.55 -1.25 -0.83
CA SER A 29 -5.96 -0.89 -1.03
C SER A 29 -6.51 -0.08 0.15
N ARG A 30 -6.15 -0.46 1.37
CA ARG A 30 -6.56 0.26 2.59
C ARG A 30 -5.98 1.66 2.67
N VAL A 31 -4.73 1.86 2.26
CA VAL A 31 -4.14 3.21 2.19
C VAL A 31 -4.82 4.08 1.14
N ILE A 32 -5.19 3.50 0.00
CA ILE A 32 -5.90 4.23 -1.07
C ILE A 32 -7.30 4.61 -0.62
N GLY A 33 -8.01 3.71 0.07
CA GLY A 33 -9.36 3.96 0.57
C GLY A 33 -9.39 4.95 1.73
N SER A 34 -8.51 4.79 2.72
CA SER A 34 -8.48 5.66 3.90
C SER A 34 -7.78 7.00 3.65
N TYR A 35 -6.81 7.06 2.73
CA TYR A 35 -5.97 8.24 2.49
C TYR A 35 -5.81 8.55 0.99
N PRO A 36 -6.89 8.70 0.21
CA PRO A 36 -6.83 8.84 -1.25
C PRO A 36 -6.06 10.06 -1.75
N ARG A 37 -5.88 11.09 -0.91
CA ARG A 37 -5.16 12.34 -1.23
C ARG A 37 -3.70 12.34 -0.79
N SER A 38 -3.20 11.28 -0.16
CA SER A 38 -1.81 11.17 0.31
C SER A 38 -0.88 10.67 -0.78
N GLN A 39 0.40 11.05 -0.72
CA GLN A 39 1.41 10.58 -1.67
C GLN A 39 1.54 9.06 -1.64
N GLU A 40 1.45 8.46 -0.45
CA GLU A 40 1.49 7.01 -0.27
C GLU A 40 0.32 6.28 -0.93
N ALA A 41 -0.85 6.90 -1.10
CA ALA A 41 -1.92 6.31 -1.88
C ALA A 41 -1.56 6.26 -3.37
N ASN A 42 -0.91 7.28 -3.91
CA ASN A 42 -0.38 7.22 -5.28
C ASN A 42 0.67 6.11 -5.44
N LEU A 43 1.61 6.00 -4.49
CA LEU A 43 2.61 4.92 -4.52
C LEU A 43 1.98 3.53 -4.38
N ALA A 44 0.98 3.39 -3.50
CA ALA A 44 0.24 2.15 -3.31
C ALA A 44 -0.52 1.73 -4.57
N ARG A 45 -1.07 2.69 -5.35
CA ARG A 45 -1.75 2.39 -6.63
C ARG A 45 -0.79 1.80 -7.65
N ASP A 46 0.39 2.39 -7.79
CA ASP A 46 1.43 1.88 -8.68
C ASP A 46 1.88 0.47 -8.24
N LYS A 47 2.09 0.26 -6.94
CA LYS A 47 2.42 -1.06 -6.40
C LYS A 47 1.33 -2.10 -6.61
N LEU A 48 0.05 -1.74 -6.42
CA LEU A 48 -1.07 -2.63 -6.73
C LEU A 48 -1.10 -3.04 -8.19
N GLN A 49 -0.84 -2.12 -9.12
CA GLN A 49 -0.76 -2.43 -10.54
C GLN A 49 0.38 -3.40 -10.86
N ARG A 50 1.54 -3.24 -10.22
CA ARG A 50 2.67 -4.16 -10.37
C ARG A 50 2.40 -5.55 -9.79
N LEU A 51 1.72 -5.63 -8.64
CA LEU A 51 1.30 -6.89 -8.03
C LEU A 51 0.17 -7.59 -8.81
N GLY A 52 -0.57 -6.83 -9.61
CA GLY A 52 -1.66 -7.25 -10.51
C GLY A 52 -1.21 -8.03 -11.74
N ARG A 53 0.03 -7.79 -12.19
CA ARG A 53 0.69 -8.45 -13.31
C ARG A 53 1.41 -9.72 -12.85
#